data_AF-A0A818P4A4-F1
#
_entry.id   AF-A0A818P4A4-F1
#
_cell.length_a   1.000
_cell.length_b   1.000
_cell.length_c   1.000
_cell.angle_alpha   90.00
_cell.angle_beta   90.00
_cell.angle_gamma   90.00
#
_symmetry.space_group_name_H-M   'P 1'
#
loop_
_entity.id
_entity.type
_entity.pdbx_description
1 polymer ?
#
loop_
_entity_poly.entity_id
_entity_poly.type
_entity_poly.pdbx_seq_one_letter_code
_entity_poly.pdbx_strand_id
1 'polypeptide(L)'
;MCDIRPYKNQDYEALKSKHNSKDLFVDPEFPATSKSIYHSGKRLTDVQWHRPTTVFRKAQFVIDGFQRGDLDQGEIGNCWFIAGSGAVTLNPDLLQRVVPSNQSFDSAAYAGIFHFRFWLYGYWYDVVIDDQLPFHSDGRLVFCRNKKDKNEMWAPLLEKAYAKICGSYEAMEGGFTTDALIDMTGGIEEAFELNNASTANAEFKERVKRVLWQAYLRKSMLGCSITADPNVTEARLSNGLVKGHAYSITRVADVTTSSGPVTLVRCLNPWGNETEWNGKYSDNSNAWNEISDEEKEELGVNAINDGEFWMSVDDFFSNFHQLHICHRGPASLGTTEDDAGSCTWTNLFRDDKLTWKEEMFHGEWIPGSTAGGCGQPNKENYWINPQYLVRLSMIDDDDDENLCTMIVALMQKETRQRRLRGLEGEDYMQFRVFKIKDGVNVQDNIEQGNLKFYMNQLERVGASGSYINRREVTKRFRVPPGDYIIIPSTYDADKPGKFLLRMFTEKQADQAQLDQDKEDLTEADVFFQDENIDVLFGEWSSLFGGDEEEVAPPKPINPDIGGVFPSPRPDLPSNFDGGDINDNEMYPQKRFCSIM
;
A
#
# COMPACT_ATOMS: atom_id res chain seq x y z
N MET A 1 -16.67 12.92 13.63
CA MET A 1 -16.11 11.87 12.77
C MET A 1 -15.04 12.43 11.83
N CYS A 2 -13.76 12.09 12.02
CA CYS A 2 -12.84 12.05 10.88
C CYS A 2 -13.43 11.08 9.85
N ASP A 3 -13.54 11.50 8.59
CA ASP A 3 -14.41 10.94 7.55
C ASP A 3 -14.14 9.44 7.27
N ILE A 4 -14.62 8.56 8.15
CA ILE A 4 -14.68 7.12 7.93
C ILE A 4 -15.95 6.87 7.14
N ARG A 5 -15.77 6.40 5.92
CA ARG A 5 -16.85 6.22 4.95
C ARG A 5 -17.41 4.81 5.02
N PRO A 6 -18.73 4.60 4.91
CA PRO A 6 -19.28 3.26 4.81
C PRO A 6 -18.85 2.63 3.48
N TYR A 7 -18.20 1.47 3.53
CA TYR A 7 -17.90 0.71 2.32
C TYR A 7 -19.19 0.14 1.74
N LYS A 8 -19.40 0.28 0.42
CA LYS A 8 -20.62 -0.15 -0.28
C LYS A 8 -21.92 0.39 0.37
N ASN A 9 -21.87 1.59 0.96
CA ASN A 9 -22.99 2.24 1.65
C ASN A 9 -23.60 1.39 2.80
N GLN A 10 -22.83 0.48 3.38
CA GLN A 10 -23.25 -0.33 4.53
C GLN A 10 -22.83 0.35 5.84
N ASP A 11 -23.79 0.91 6.57
CA ASP A 11 -23.58 1.45 7.91
C ASP A 11 -23.70 0.35 8.98
N TYR A 12 -22.64 0.14 9.76
CA TYR A 12 -22.56 -0.95 10.74
C TYR A 12 -23.65 -0.86 11.82
N GLU A 13 -23.84 0.30 12.45
CA GLU A 13 -24.79 0.44 13.57
C GLU A 13 -26.25 0.36 13.08
N ALA A 14 -26.56 0.94 11.93
CA ALA A 14 -27.87 0.86 11.30
C ALA A 14 -28.22 -0.57 10.84
N LEU A 15 -27.24 -1.35 10.35
CA LEU A 15 -27.44 -2.76 10.02
C LEU A 15 -27.56 -3.62 11.28
N LYS A 16 -26.68 -3.42 12.26
CA LYS A 16 -26.69 -4.17 13.52
C LYS A 16 -27.99 -4.00 14.29
N SER A 17 -28.55 -2.79 14.35
CA SER A 17 -29.82 -2.51 15.04
C SER A 17 -31.04 -3.21 14.43
N LYS A 18 -30.96 -3.68 13.17
CA LYS A 18 -32.02 -4.42 12.48
C LYS A 18 -31.97 -5.93 12.74
N HIS A 19 -30.87 -6.43 13.28
CA HIS A 19 -30.61 -7.86 13.45
C HIS A 19 -30.39 -8.23 14.93
N ASN A 20 -30.50 -9.51 15.24
CA ASN A 20 -30.31 -10.05 16.60
C ASN A 20 -29.99 -11.54 16.56
N SER A 21 -29.87 -12.19 17.72
CA SER A 21 -29.52 -13.61 17.82
C SER A 21 -30.52 -14.60 17.17
N LYS A 22 -31.73 -14.16 16.80
CA LYS A 22 -32.73 -14.96 16.07
C LYS A 22 -32.80 -14.65 14.58
N ASP A 23 -32.31 -13.50 14.16
CA ASP A 23 -32.26 -13.04 12.78
C ASP A 23 -30.89 -12.40 12.52
N LEU A 24 -29.94 -13.24 12.12
CA LEU A 24 -28.54 -12.86 11.96
C LEU A 24 -28.32 -12.19 10.61
N PHE A 25 -27.48 -11.16 10.59
CA PHE A 25 -27.09 -10.46 9.37
C PHE A 25 -26.46 -11.42 8.36
N VAL A 26 -26.90 -11.32 7.10
CA VAL A 26 -26.30 -11.99 5.95
C VAL A 26 -25.86 -10.90 4.99
N ASP A 27 -24.57 -10.90 4.64
CA ASP A 27 -24.00 -9.81 3.85
C ASP A 27 -24.38 -9.94 2.37
N PRO A 28 -25.18 -9.02 1.80
CA PRO A 28 -25.53 -9.06 0.39
C PRO A 28 -24.35 -8.74 -0.54
N GLU A 29 -23.38 -7.96 -0.06
CA GLU A 29 -22.24 -7.49 -0.85
C GLU A 29 -21.10 -8.51 -0.91
N PHE A 30 -21.11 -9.51 -0.01
CA PHE A 30 -20.12 -10.58 0.02
C PHE A 30 -20.75 -11.92 0.44
N PRO A 31 -21.62 -12.50 -0.43
CA PRO A 31 -22.47 -13.61 -0.05
C PRO A 31 -21.66 -14.89 0.21
N ALA A 32 -22.11 -15.73 1.14
CA ALA A 32 -21.48 -17.00 1.50
C ALA A 32 -21.59 -18.07 0.40
N THR A 33 -20.90 -17.85 -0.72
CA THR A 33 -20.94 -18.68 -1.92
C THR A 33 -19.55 -18.93 -2.47
N SER A 34 -19.42 -19.87 -3.42
CA SER A 34 -18.15 -20.13 -4.09
C SER A 34 -17.54 -18.91 -4.81
N LYS A 35 -18.34 -17.92 -5.22
CA LYS A 35 -17.84 -16.71 -5.91
C LYS A 35 -17.03 -15.79 -4.98
N SER A 36 -17.39 -15.76 -3.70
CA SER A 36 -16.65 -14.99 -2.68
C SER A 36 -15.34 -15.67 -2.29
N ILE A 37 -15.17 -16.95 -2.64
CA ILE A 37 -13.90 -17.65 -2.48
C ILE A 37 -13.07 -17.58 -3.77
N TYR A 38 -13.67 -17.89 -4.92
CA TYR A 38 -12.96 -18.09 -6.19
C TYR A 38 -13.48 -17.18 -7.30
N HIS A 39 -12.56 -16.67 -8.11
CA HIS A 39 -12.82 -15.98 -9.38
C HIS A 39 -12.26 -16.73 -10.60
N SER A 40 -11.24 -17.58 -10.46
CA SER A 40 -10.56 -18.26 -11.58
C SER A 40 -11.15 -19.64 -11.95
N GLY A 41 -12.06 -20.16 -11.11
CA GLY A 41 -12.72 -21.45 -11.31
C GLY A 41 -11.99 -22.66 -10.70
N LYS A 42 -10.75 -22.52 -10.22
CA LYS A 42 -10.10 -23.52 -9.36
C LYS A 42 -10.81 -23.55 -8.00
N ARG A 43 -11.20 -24.72 -7.51
CA ARG A 43 -11.97 -24.86 -6.26
C ARG A 43 -11.26 -25.81 -5.32
N LEU A 44 -11.20 -25.45 -4.03
CA LEU A 44 -10.90 -26.43 -2.98
C LEU A 44 -12.11 -27.36 -2.85
N THR A 45 -11.84 -28.63 -2.56
CA THR A 45 -12.87 -29.63 -2.29
C THR A 45 -13.40 -29.45 -0.87
N ASP A 46 -14.66 -29.80 -0.64
CA ASP A 46 -15.26 -29.94 0.71
C ASP A 46 -15.30 -28.66 1.58
N VAL A 47 -15.37 -27.48 0.96
CA VAL A 47 -15.53 -26.20 1.67
C VAL A 47 -17.01 -25.86 1.88
N GLN A 48 -17.36 -25.53 3.12
CA GLN A 48 -18.70 -25.11 3.52
C GLN A 48 -18.64 -23.81 4.32
N TRP A 49 -19.63 -22.94 4.14
CA TRP A 49 -19.76 -21.72 4.93
C TRP A 49 -20.53 -22.02 6.21
N HIS A 50 -19.92 -21.75 7.35
CA HIS A 50 -20.54 -21.89 8.67
C HIS A 50 -20.26 -20.67 9.52
N ARG A 51 -21.12 -20.40 10.51
CA ARG A 51 -20.83 -19.38 11.53
C ARG A 51 -20.00 -20.01 12.65
N PRO A 52 -19.03 -19.30 13.25
CA PRO A 52 -18.25 -19.80 14.38
C PRO A 52 -19.10 -20.36 15.52
N THR A 53 -20.25 -19.75 15.80
CA THR A 53 -21.20 -20.18 16.85
C THR A 53 -21.85 -21.55 16.60
N THR A 54 -21.83 -22.03 15.35
CA THR A 54 -22.35 -23.36 14.97
C THR A 54 -21.29 -24.46 15.05
N VAL A 55 -20.01 -24.09 14.95
CA VAL A 55 -18.87 -25.02 14.94
C VAL A 55 -18.20 -25.09 16.32
N PHE A 56 -18.04 -23.94 16.97
CA PHE A 56 -17.34 -23.80 18.25
C PHE A 56 -18.33 -23.53 19.39
N ARG A 57 -18.16 -24.25 20.50
CA ARG A 57 -19.03 -24.12 21.69
C ARG A 57 -18.97 -22.73 22.33
N LYS A 58 -17.83 -22.04 22.22
CA LYS A 58 -17.60 -20.72 22.82
C LYS A 58 -16.73 -19.87 21.88
N ALA A 59 -17.26 -19.55 20.71
CA ALA A 59 -16.63 -18.57 19.83
C ALA A 59 -16.46 -17.24 20.56
N GLN A 60 -15.29 -16.62 20.41
CA GLN A 60 -14.95 -15.33 20.99
C GLN A 60 -14.31 -14.46 19.92
N PHE A 61 -14.54 -13.16 19.99
CA PHE A 61 -13.96 -12.25 19.02
C PHE A 61 -12.45 -12.19 19.20
N VAL A 62 -12.02 -11.92 20.43
CA VAL A 62 -10.63 -11.85 20.86
C VAL A 62 -10.45 -12.59 22.19
N ILE A 63 -9.29 -13.20 22.40
CA ILE A 63 -8.87 -13.95 23.59
C ILE A 63 -7.48 -13.46 23.98
N ASP A 64 -7.33 -12.92 25.20
CA ASP A 64 -6.03 -12.42 25.72
C ASP A 64 -5.36 -11.32 24.86
N GLY A 65 -6.20 -10.50 24.22
CA GLY A 65 -5.78 -9.36 23.40
C GLY A 65 -5.46 -9.76 21.96
N PHE A 66 -5.07 -8.78 21.15
CA PHE A 66 -4.73 -9.04 19.75
C PHE A 66 -3.23 -9.27 19.62
N GLN A 67 -2.85 -10.48 19.24
CA GLN A 67 -1.46 -10.89 19.19
C GLN A 67 -1.07 -11.34 17.79
N ARG A 68 0.21 -11.18 17.45
CA ARG A 68 0.76 -11.72 16.20
C ARG A 68 0.52 -13.23 16.07
N GLY A 69 0.56 -13.95 17.19
CA GLY A 69 0.37 -15.41 17.24
C GLY A 69 -1.03 -15.88 16.81
N ASP A 70 -2.01 -14.98 16.72
CA ASP A 70 -3.39 -15.31 16.35
C ASP A 70 -3.56 -15.48 14.83
N LEU A 71 -2.57 -15.00 14.07
CA LEU A 71 -2.55 -14.93 12.62
C LEU A 71 -1.71 -16.07 12.04
N ASP A 72 -2.34 -17.23 11.80
CA ASP A 72 -1.75 -18.31 10.99
C ASP A 72 -2.32 -18.28 9.57
N GLN A 73 -1.46 -18.40 8.57
CA GLN A 73 -1.89 -18.46 7.17
C GLN A 73 -2.64 -19.78 6.90
N GLY A 74 -3.75 -19.66 6.16
CA GLY A 74 -4.50 -20.81 5.66
C GLY A 74 -4.08 -21.26 4.27
N GLU A 75 -5.05 -21.72 3.48
CA GLU A 75 -4.82 -22.41 2.20
C GLU A 75 -4.78 -21.46 0.98
N ILE A 76 -4.62 -20.16 1.21
CA ILE A 76 -4.52 -19.16 0.15
C ILE A 76 -3.21 -18.38 0.20
N GLY A 77 -2.67 -18.01 -0.97
CA GLY A 77 -1.41 -17.29 -1.12
C GLY A 77 -1.45 -15.81 -0.72
N ASN A 78 -2.03 -15.47 0.43
CA ASN A 78 -2.13 -14.11 0.98
C ASN A 78 -1.16 -13.84 2.14
N CYS A 79 -0.03 -14.58 2.22
CA CYS A 79 1.05 -14.40 3.20
C CYS A 79 1.39 -12.94 3.50
N TRP A 80 1.43 -12.10 2.47
CA TRP A 80 1.70 -10.67 2.54
C TRP A 80 0.71 -9.91 3.44
N PHE A 81 -0.59 -10.24 3.37
CA PHE A 81 -1.63 -9.61 4.18
C PHE A 81 -1.56 -10.08 5.64
N ILE A 82 -1.33 -11.37 5.86
CA ILE A 82 -1.16 -11.96 7.20
C ILE A 82 0.07 -11.37 7.89
N ALA A 83 1.19 -11.26 7.16
CA ALA A 83 2.41 -10.64 7.67
C ALA A 83 2.19 -9.16 8.02
N GLY A 84 1.54 -8.39 7.15
CA GLY A 84 1.20 -6.98 7.40
C GLY A 84 0.30 -6.81 8.62
N SER A 85 -0.76 -7.60 8.72
CA SER A 85 -1.69 -7.58 9.87
C SER A 85 -0.95 -7.88 11.17
N GLY A 86 -0.02 -8.83 11.11
CA GLY A 86 0.83 -9.20 12.22
C GLY A 86 1.85 -8.13 12.64
N ALA A 87 2.27 -7.25 11.74
CA ALA A 87 3.11 -6.10 12.10
C ALA A 87 2.26 -4.98 12.73
N VAL A 88 1.02 -4.80 12.28
CA VAL A 88 0.08 -3.83 12.87
C VAL A 88 -0.27 -4.20 14.31
N THR A 89 -0.28 -5.48 14.69
CA THR A 89 -0.52 -5.87 16.10
C THR A 89 0.54 -5.35 17.08
N LEU A 90 1.73 -5.00 16.61
CA LEU A 90 2.78 -4.38 17.42
C LEU A 90 2.49 -2.90 17.72
N ASN A 91 1.46 -2.33 17.12
CA ASN A 91 1.06 -0.93 17.25
C ASN A 91 -0.43 -0.86 17.70
N PRO A 92 -0.73 -1.00 19.00
CA PRO A 92 -2.09 -1.13 19.50
C PRO A 92 -3.03 0.02 19.12
N ASP A 93 -2.50 1.24 18.99
CA ASP A 93 -3.23 2.44 18.58
C ASP A 93 -3.69 2.36 17.10
N LEU A 94 -2.83 1.87 16.21
CA LEU A 94 -3.19 1.59 14.82
C LEU A 94 -4.17 0.43 14.73
N LEU A 95 -3.89 -0.63 15.49
CA LEU A 95 -4.73 -1.82 15.48
C LEU A 95 -6.16 -1.50 15.92
N GLN A 96 -6.35 -0.70 16.96
CA GLN A 96 -7.68 -0.30 17.42
C GLN A 96 -8.44 0.50 16.34
N ARG A 97 -7.73 1.22 15.47
CA ARG A 97 -8.33 1.90 14.33
C ARG A 97 -8.82 0.89 13.28
N VAL A 98 -8.04 -0.14 12.98
CA VAL A 98 -8.37 -1.19 11.99
C VAL A 98 -9.43 -2.16 12.53
N VAL A 99 -9.33 -2.52 13.81
CA VAL A 99 -10.17 -3.49 14.51
C VAL A 99 -10.88 -2.80 15.68
N PRO A 100 -12.08 -2.24 15.46
CA PRO A 100 -12.86 -1.64 16.54
C PRO A 100 -13.14 -2.65 17.67
N SER A 101 -12.91 -2.24 18.92
CA SER A 101 -12.98 -3.13 20.09
C SER A 101 -14.39 -3.43 20.60
N ASN A 102 -15.42 -2.73 20.10
CA ASN A 102 -16.82 -2.86 20.49
C ASN A 102 -17.55 -4.03 19.78
N GLN A 103 -16.85 -5.15 19.57
CA GLN A 103 -17.33 -6.31 18.84
C GLN A 103 -17.26 -7.56 19.71
N SER A 104 -18.29 -8.40 19.68
CA SER A 104 -18.38 -9.58 20.54
C SER A 104 -19.31 -10.66 19.98
N PHE A 105 -19.04 -11.90 20.37
CA PHE A 105 -19.94 -13.05 20.19
C PHE A 105 -20.90 -13.24 21.37
N ASP A 106 -20.94 -12.31 22.34
CA ASP A 106 -21.86 -12.38 23.46
C ASP A 106 -23.33 -12.35 22.98
N SER A 107 -24.08 -13.36 23.41
CA SER A 107 -25.47 -13.65 23.05
C SER A 107 -26.44 -12.46 23.14
N ALA A 108 -26.21 -11.51 24.05
CA ALA A 108 -27.10 -10.36 24.23
C ALA A 108 -26.96 -9.30 23.12
N ALA A 109 -25.76 -9.15 22.55
CA ALA A 109 -25.44 -8.13 21.55
C ALA A 109 -25.09 -8.73 20.17
N TYR A 110 -25.03 -10.06 20.08
CA TYR A 110 -24.67 -10.78 18.86
C TYR A 110 -25.79 -10.75 17.82
N ALA A 111 -25.44 -10.28 16.63
CA ALA A 111 -26.31 -10.23 15.45
C ALA A 111 -25.64 -10.82 14.19
N GLY A 112 -24.53 -11.56 14.35
CA GLY A 112 -23.80 -12.17 13.24
C GLY A 112 -23.13 -11.17 12.29
N ILE A 113 -22.84 -9.96 12.77
CA ILE A 113 -22.30 -8.81 12.03
C ILE A 113 -21.06 -8.27 12.74
N PHE A 114 -20.03 -7.95 11.95
CA PHE A 114 -18.75 -7.40 12.39
C PHE A 114 -18.29 -6.33 11.40
N HIS A 115 -17.32 -5.52 11.79
CA HIS A 115 -16.76 -4.49 10.92
C HIS A 115 -15.27 -4.23 11.18
N PHE A 116 -14.58 -3.79 10.14
CA PHE A 116 -13.14 -3.50 10.13
C PHE A 116 -12.88 -2.27 9.28
N ARG A 117 -11.84 -1.52 9.60
CA ARG A 117 -11.53 -0.28 8.89
C ARG A 117 -10.24 -0.41 8.11
N PHE A 118 -10.29 0.00 6.85
CA PHE A 118 -9.12 0.01 5.98
C PHE A 118 -8.99 1.36 5.29
N TRP A 119 -7.76 1.82 5.14
CA TRP A 119 -7.43 2.96 4.31
C TRP A 119 -7.39 2.51 2.85
N LEU A 120 -8.22 3.13 2.01
CA LEU A 120 -8.28 2.84 0.59
C LEU A 120 -8.19 4.16 -0.17
N TYR A 121 -7.10 4.34 -0.90
CA TYR A 121 -6.90 5.45 -1.83
C TYR A 121 -7.21 6.83 -1.24
N GLY A 122 -6.68 7.15 -0.07
CA GLY A 122 -6.84 8.46 0.58
C GLY A 122 -7.85 8.50 1.72
N TYR A 123 -8.73 7.52 1.82
CA TYR A 123 -9.86 7.57 2.76
C TYR A 123 -9.96 6.30 3.60
N TRP A 124 -10.41 6.44 4.84
CA TRP A 124 -10.75 5.31 5.68
C TRP A 124 -12.16 4.83 5.35
N TYR A 125 -12.31 3.52 5.15
CA TYR A 125 -13.59 2.88 4.91
C TYR A 125 -13.90 1.90 6.02
N ASP A 126 -15.13 1.93 6.51
CA ASP A 126 -15.69 0.94 7.41
C ASP A 126 -16.33 -0.20 6.60
N VAL A 127 -15.78 -1.40 6.74
CA VAL A 127 -16.14 -2.59 5.97
C VAL A 127 -16.93 -3.53 6.87
N VAL A 128 -18.25 -3.54 6.66
CA VAL A 128 -19.17 -4.45 7.34
C VAL A 128 -19.10 -5.84 6.69
N ILE A 129 -19.12 -6.88 7.51
CA ILE A 129 -19.23 -8.28 7.08
C ILE A 129 -20.17 -9.06 8.01
N ASP A 130 -20.75 -10.15 7.50
CA ASP A 130 -21.28 -11.20 8.38
C ASP A 130 -20.17 -12.13 8.88
N ASP A 131 -20.46 -12.98 9.87
CA ASP A 131 -19.49 -13.94 10.42
C ASP A 131 -19.50 -15.34 9.80
N GLN A 132 -20.12 -15.52 8.62
CA GLN A 132 -20.01 -16.80 7.91
C GLN A 132 -18.58 -16.96 7.39
N LEU A 133 -17.90 -18.04 7.76
CA LEU A 133 -16.52 -18.30 7.35
C LEU A 133 -16.42 -19.63 6.60
N PRO A 134 -15.44 -19.79 5.70
CA PRO A 134 -15.17 -21.07 5.03
C PRO A 134 -14.51 -22.08 5.97
N PHE A 135 -15.15 -23.23 6.15
CA PHE A 135 -14.66 -24.38 6.91
C PHE A 135 -14.53 -25.61 6.03
N HIS A 136 -13.56 -26.46 6.38
CA HIS A 136 -13.51 -27.84 5.95
C HIS A 136 -14.58 -28.67 6.67
N SER A 137 -14.89 -29.84 6.12
CA SER A 137 -15.85 -30.78 6.72
C SER A 137 -15.47 -31.26 8.14
N ASP A 138 -14.20 -31.15 8.51
CA ASP A 138 -13.68 -31.49 9.85
C ASP A 138 -13.82 -30.36 10.88
N GLY A 139 -14.41 -29.22 10.49
CA GLY A 139 -14.60 -28.04 11.35
C GLY A 139 -13.37 -27.14 11.46
N ARG A 140 -12.32 -27.35 10.64
CA ARG A 140 -11.17 -26.46 10.56
C ARG A 140 -11.42 -25.29 9.60
N LEU A 141 -11.04 -24.08 10.00
CA LEU A 141 -11.02 -22.91 9.11
C LEU A 141 -10.07 -23.14 7.92
N VAL A 142 -10.56 -22.84 6.71
CA VAL A 142 -9.79 -23.00 5.47
C VAL A 142 -8.69 -21.95 5.36
N PHE A 143 -9.01 -20.71 5.70
CA PHE A 143 -8.11 -19.56 5.59
C PHE A 143 -7.47 -19.21 6.95
N CYS A 144 -7.26 -17.92 7.23
CA CYS A 144 -6.59 -17.48 8.45
C CYS A 144 -7.27 -18.05 9.71
N ARG A 145 -6.46 -18.39 10.72
CA ARG A 145 -6.91 -18.99 11.98
C ARG A 145 -5.90 -18.78 13.09
N ASN A 146 -6.35 -18.86 14.34
CA ASN A 146 -5.47 -19.02 15.48
C ASN A 146 -5.20 -20.54 15.71
N LYS A 147 -3.92 -20.95 15.64
CA LYS A 147 -3.50 -22.34 15.87
C LYS A 147 -3.58 -22.76 17.34
N LYS A 148 -3.36 -21.83 18.27
CA LYS A 148 -3.38 -22.06 19.72
C LYS A 148 -4.82 -22.05 20.23
N ASP A 149 -5.55 -20.99 19.92
CA ASP A 149 -6.89 -20.72 20.42
C ASP A 149 -7.93 -20.75 19.30
N LYS A 150 -8.35 -21.97 18.92
CA LYS A 150 -9.28 -22.22 17.80
C LYS A 150 -10.65 -21.51 17.89
N ASN A 151 -10.99 -20.97 19.06
CA ASN A 151 -12.25 -20.28 19.32
C ASN A 151 -12.17 -18.76 19.05
N GLU A 152 -10.99 -18.23 18.80
CA GLU A 152 -10.77 -16.81 18.52
C GLU A 152 -10.99 -16.48 17.03
N MET A 153 -11.71 -15.39 16.75
CA MET A 153 -12.26 -15.13 15.41
C MET A 153 -11.89 -13.77 14.79
N TRP A 154 -11.21 -12.87 15.51
CA TRP A 154 -10.89 -11.55 14.95
C TRP A 154 -10.03 -11.65 13.68
N ALA A 155 -9.00 -12.51 13.67
CA ALA A 155 -8.09 -12.67 12.54
C ALA A 155 -8.77 -13.27 11.29
N PRO A 156 -9.54 -14.38 11.39
CA PRO A 156 -10.35 -14.88 10.26
C PRO A 156 -11.35 -13.84 9.71
N LEU A 157 -11.97 -13.05 10.59
CA LEU A 157 -12.94 -12.02 10.20
C LEU A 157 -12.27 -10.81 9.55
N LEU A 158 -11.10 -10.39 10.04
CA LEU A 158 -10.28 -9.34 9.44
C LEU A 158 -9.89 -9.71 8.00
N GLU A 159 -9.42 -10.95 7.81
CA GLU A 159 -9.09 -11.48 6.49
C GLU A 159 -10.31 -11.49 5.57
N LYS A 160 -11.49 -11.89 6.08
CA LYS A 160 -12.74 -11.85 5.31
C LYS A 160 -13.11 -10.42 4.85
N ALA A 161 -13.00 -9.43 5.74
CA ALA A 161 -13.30 -8.05 5.39
C ALA A 161 -12.37 -7.52 4.30
N TYR A 162 -11.09 -7.91 4.33
CA TYR A 162 -10.15 -7.55 3.27
C TYR A 162 -10.40 -8.33 1.96
N ALA A 163 -10.78 -9.61 2.05
CA ALA A 163 -11.20 -10.40 0.89
C ALA A 163 -12.41 -9.76 0.19
N LYS A 164 -13.35 -9.18 0.96
CA LYS A 164 -14.47 -8.41 0.41
C LYS A 164 -14.01 -7.18 -0.38
N ILE A 165 -13.05 -6.41 0.13
CA ILE A 165 -12.47 -5.28 -0.62
C ILE A 165 -11.83 -5.75 -1.93
N CYS A 166 -11.11 -6.87 -1.87
CA CYS A 166 -10.47 -7.47 -3.04
C CYS A 166 -11.48 -8.11 -4.02
N GLY A 167 -12.70 -8.39 -3.57
CA GLY A 167 -13.82 -8.99 -4.30
C GLY A 167 -13.94 -10.51 -4.18
N SER A 168 -12.90 -11.21 -3.74
CA SER A 168 -12.94 -12.61 -3.31
C SER A 168 -11.71 -12.94 -2.47
N TYR A 169 -11.72 -14.08 -1.76
CA TYR A 169 -10.51 -14.60 -1.13
C TYR A 169 -9.40 -14.79 -2.17
N GLU A 170 -9.66 -15.50 -3.28
CA GLU A 170 -8.67 -15.76 -4.35
C GLU A 170 -8.03 -14.48 -4.90
N ALA A 171 -8.75 -13.36 -4.96
CA ALA A 171 -8.19 -12.08 -5.41
C ALA A 171 -7.07 -11.52 -4.50
N MET A 172 -7.00 -11.97 -3.25
CA MET A 172 -5.90 -11.65 -2.33
C MET A 172 -4.60 -12.38 -2.68
N GLU A 173 -4.62 -13.40 -3.55
CA GLU A 173 -3.43 -14.17 -3.89
C GLU A 173 -2.35 -13.28 -4.52
N GLY A 174 -1.14 -13.37 -3.96
CA GLY A 174 0.05 -12.66 -4.42
C GLY A 174 -0.03 -11.14 -4.27
N GLY A 175 0.69 -10.59 -3.29
CA GLY A 175 0.81 -9.16 -3.03
C GLY A 175 2.08 -8.84 -2.25
N PHE A 176 2.29 -7.56 -1.96
CA PHE A 176 3.43 -7.11 -1.16
C PHE A 176 2.95 -6.74 0.23
N THR A 177 3.70 -7.11 1.26
CA THR A 177 3.30 -6.80 2.64
C THR A 177 3.13 -5.30 2.87
N THR A 178 3.87 -4.49 2.11
CA THR A 178 3.76 -3.02 2.06
C THR A 178 2.36 -2.56 1.68
N ASP A 179 1.68 -3.25 0.76
CA ASP A 179 0.30 -2.93 0.36
C ASP A 179 -0.66 -3.08 1.56
N ALA A 180 -0.46 -4.12 2.38
CA ALA A 180 -1.28 -4.37 3.56
C ALA A 180 -1.02 -3.31 4.64
N LEU A 181 0.25 -2.94 4.86
CA LEU A 181 0.61 -1.91 5.81
C LEU A 181 0.02 -0.55 5.42
N ILE A 182 0.06 -0.19 4.13
CA ILE A 182 -0.58 1.03 3.63
C ILE A 182 -2.09 0.96 3.89
N ASP A 183 -2.75 -0.14 3.54
CA ASP A 183 -4.21 -0.26 3.71
C ASP A 183 -4.66 -0.34 5.18
N MET A 184 -3.76 -0.67 6.11
CA MET A 184 -4.06 -0.71 7.55
C MET A 184 -3.55 0.53 8.32
N THR A 185 -2.87 1.46 7.66
CA THR A 185 -2.32 2.65 8.33
C THR A 185 -2.58 3.96 7.63
N GLY A 186 -2.81 3.96 6.32
CA GLY A 186 -2.77 5.15 5.48
C GLY A 186 -1.36 5.74 5.32
N GLY A 187 -0.32 5.00 5.70
CA GLY A 187 1.07 5.43 5.57
C GLY A 187 1.62 5.38 4.15
N ILE A 188 2.90 5.75 4.03
CA ILE A 188 3.72 5.59 2.82
C ILE A 188 4.86 4.61 3.14
N GLU A 189 5.12 3.66 2.25
CA GLU A 189 6.26 2.75 2.40
C GLU A 189 7.50 3.24 1.66
N GLU A 190 8.65 3.13 2.32
CA GLU A 190 9.98 3.34 1.76
C GLU A 190 10.86 2.13 2.08
N ALA A 191 11.61 1.64 1.07
CA ALA A 191 12.53 0.53 1.21
C ALA A 191 13.98 0.95 0.90
N PHE A 192 14.92 0.42 1.67
CA PHE A 192 16.37 0.58 1.46
C PHE A 192 17.03 -0.78 1.27
N GLU A 193 17.81 -0.92 0.20
CA GLU A 193 18.77 -2.02 0.08
C GLU A 193 20.01 -1.67 0.92
N LEU A 194 20.41 -2.57 1.82
CA LEU A 194 21.46 -2.30 2.80
C LEU A 194 22.79 -2.92 2.41
N ASN A 195 22.78 -4.15 1.90
CA ASN A 195 23.98 -4.97 1.73
C ASN A 195 24.24 -5.31 0.25
N ASN A 196 24.51 -4.29 -0.56
CA ASN A 196 24.99 -4.45 -1.93
C ASN A 196 26.24 -3.56 -2.18
N ALA A 197 26.93 -3.75 -3.31
CA ALA A 197 28.17 -3.03 -3.61
C ALA A 197 28.01 -1.49 -3.66
N SER A 198 26.83 -1.00 -4.06
CA SER A 198 26.54 0.44 -4.14
C SER A 198 26.19 1.07 -2.78
N THR A 199 25.78 0.26 -1.81
CA THR A 199 25.32 0.69 -0.48
C THR A 199 26.35 0.46 0.63
N ALA A 200 27.50 -0.13 0.30
CA ALA A 200 28.59 -0.44 1.23
C ALA A 200 29.43 0.78 1.70
N ASN A 201 29.08 1.99 1.27
CA ASN A 201 29.84 3.20 1.62
C ASN A 201 29.34 3.87 2.92
N ALA A 202 30.24 4.57 3.62
CA ALA A 202 29.94 5.17 4.92
C ALA A 202 28.86 6.26 4.85
N GLU A 203 28.84 7.07 3.78
CA GLU A 203 27.85 8.14 3.60
C GLU A 203 26.43 7.60 3.49
N PHE A 204 26.24 6.51 2.73
CA PHE A 204 24.98 5.80 2.62
C PHE A 204 24.52 5.27 3.99
N LYS A 205 25.41 4.59 4.71
CA LYS A 205 25.11 4.02 6.04
C LYS A 205 24.71 5.10 7.04
N GLU A 206 25.44 6.20 7.10
CA GLU A 206 25.10 7.34 7.97
C GLU A 206 23.76 7.97 7.59
N ARG A 207 23.47 8.11 6.29
CA ARG A 207 22.15 8.61 5.84
C ARG A 207 21.02 7.67 6.24
N VAL A 208 21.15 6.36 6.00
CA VAL A 208 20.12 5.39 6.36
C VAL A 208 19.95 5.28 7.87
N LYS A 209 21.05 5.37 8.64
CA LYS A 209 21.02 5.45 10.10
C LYS A 209 20.22 6.65 10.60
N ARG A 210 20.43 7.84 10.02
CA ARG A 210 19.60 9.03 10.31
C ARG A 210 18.14 8.80 9.98
N VAL A 211 17.84 8.26 8.80
CA VAL A 211 16.45 7.96 8.39
C VAL A 211 15.79 6.97 9.34
N LEU A 212 16.49 5.91 9.74
CA LEU A 212 16.01 4.91 10.69
C LEU A 212 15.66 5.53 12.04
N TRP A 213 16.56 6.35 12.58
CA TRP A 213 16.34 7.08 13.84
C TRP A 213 15.12 7.99 13.75
N GLN A 214 15.07 8.80 12.69
CA GLN A 214 13.98 9.74 12.43
C GLN A 214 12.64 9.02 12.22
N ALA A 215 12.63 7.86 11.56
CA ALA A 215 11.44 7.03 11.38
C ALA A 215 10.96 6.44 12.72
N TYR A 216 11.87 5.97 13.57
CA TYR A 216 11.56 5.48 14.92
C TYR A 216 10.97 6.59 15.80
N LEU A 217 11.55 7.80 15.80
CA LEU A 217 11.01 8.94 16.53
C LEU A 217 9.61 9.33 16.06
N ARG A 218 9.36 9.26 14.74
CA ARG A 218 8.05 9.46 14.11
C ARG A 218 7.13 8.24 14.22
N LYS A 219 7.44 7.28 15.10
CA LYS A 219 6.64 6.06 15.34
C LYS A 219 6.27 5.31 14.05
N SER A 220 7.11 5.42 13.02
CA SER A 220 6.94 4.66 11.78
C SER A 220 7.06 3.17 12.09
N MET A 221 6.37 2.32 11.33
CA MET A 221 6.57 0.89 11.48
C MET A 221 7.82 0.49 10.70
N LEU A 222 8.68 -0.30 11.33
CA LEU A 222 9.99 -0.63 10.82
C LEU A 222 10.11 -2.16 10.68
N GLY A 223 10.57 -2.61 9.53
CA GLY A 223 10.81 -4.02 9.22
C GLY A 223 12.16 -4.22 8.54
N CYS A 224 12.66 -5.43 8.56
CA CYS A 224 13.89 -5.78 7.87
C CYS A 224 13.93 -7.27 7.51
N SER A 225 14.65 -7.57 6.43
CA SER A 225 14.73 -8.91 5.88
C SER A 225 16.13 -9.28 5.46
N ILE A 226 16.37 -10.59 5.41
CA ILE A 226 17.58 -11.18 4.87
C ILE A 226 17.20 -12.02 3.67
N THR A 227 17.67 -11.67 2.47
CA THR A 227 17.33 -12.43 1.25
C THR A 227 17.92 -13.86 1.31
N ALA A 228 17.11 -14.85 0.94
CA ALA A 228 17.54 -16.25 0.77
C ALA A 228 17.84 -16.56 -0.70
N ASP A 229 18.54 -17.68 -0.95
CA ASP A 229 18.62 -18.27 -2.29
C ASP A 229 17.19 -18.65 -2.76
N PRO A 230 16.82 -18.41 -4.03
CA PRO A 230 15.48 -18.75 -4.54
C PRO A 230 15.03 -20.19 -4.31
N ASN A 231 15.96 -21.14 -4.11
CA ASN A 231 15.65 -22.55 -3.88
C ASN A 231 15.68 -22.96 -2.40
N VAL A 232 16.00 -22.04 -1.49
CA VAL A 232 16.10 -22.30 -0.06
C VAL A 232 15.07 -21.45 0.66
N THR A 233 14.02 -22.09 1.17
CA THR A 233 13.08 -21.45 2.08
C THR A 233 13.67 -21.45 3.47
N GLU A 234 13.76 -20.27 4.09
CA GLU A 234 13.95 -20.10 5.52
C GLU A 234 15.15 -20.87 6.14
N ALA A 235 16.36 -20.33 5.94
CA ALA A 235 17.59 -20.96 6.42
C ALA A 235 18.20 -20.24 7.63
N ARG A 236 18.38 -20.98 8.73
CA ARG A 236 19.08 -20.48 9.93
C ARG A 236 20.57 -20.29 9.65
N LEU A 237 21.11 -19.15 10.05
CA LEU A 237 22.52 -18.79 9.97
C LEU A 237 23.25 -19.13 11.26
N SER A 238 24.58 -19.23 11.18
CA SER A 238 25.43 -19.51 12.34
C SER A 238 25.37 -18.42 13.42
N ASN A 239 24.98 -17.21 13.04
CA ASN A 239 24.78 -16.07 13.93
C ASN A 239 23.36 -16.02 14.56
N GLY A 240 22.52 -17.03 14.29
CA GLY A 240 21.17 -17.17 14.84
C GLY A 240 20.05 -16.46 14.04
N LEU A 241 20.40 -15.64 13.04
CA LEU A 241 19.42 -15.01 12.14
C LEU A 241 18.90 -16.01 11.10
N VAL A 242 17.75 -15.70 10.50
CA VAL A 242 17.07 -16.55 9.51
C VAL A 242 17.01 -15.82 8.17
N LYS A 243 17.49 -16.46 7.10
CA LYS A 243 17.35 -15.99 5.72
C LYS A 243 15.96 -16.30 5.18
N GLY A 244 15.44 -15.46 4.30
CA GLY A 244 14.11 -15.61 3.69
C GLY A 244 12.99 -15.31 4.67
N HIS A 245 13.27 -14.49 5.68
CA HIS A 245 12.41 -14.25 6.83
C HIS A 245 12.37 -12.77 7.22
N ALA A 246 11.24 -12.38 7.82
CA ALA A 246 10.91 -11.03 8.25
C ALA A 246 11.15 -10.80 9.71
N TYR A 247 11.77 -9.65 10.00
CA TYR A 247 11.92 -9.14 11.35
C TYR A 247 11.24 -7.79 11.46
N SER A 248 10.71 -7.48 12.64
CA SER A 248 10.23 -6.13 12.97
C SER A 248 11.29 -5.40 13.78
N ILE A 249 11.54 -4.13 13.52
CA ILE A 249 12.42 -3.31 14.37
C ILE A 249 11.52 -2.61 15.40
N THR A 250 11.66 -2.99 16.67
CA THR A 250 10.77 -2.50 17.74
C THR A 250 11.36 -1.32 18.49
N ARG A 251 12.68 -1.12 18.44
CA ARG A 251 13.36 0.01 19.09
C ARG A 251 14.66 0.39 18.40
N VAL A 252 14.98 1.68 18.44
CA VAL A 252 16.30 2.22 18.10
C VAL A 252 16.77 3.04 19.30
N ALA A 253 18.04 2.88 19.71
CA ALA A 253 18.58 3.60 20.85
C ALA A 253 20.06 3.91 20.67
N ASP A 254 20.49 5.08 21.16
CA ASP A 254 21.90 5.42 21.31
C ASP A 254 22.33 5.13 22.74
N VAL A 255 23.48 4.46 22.89
CA VAL A 255 24.08 4.11 24.17
C VAL A 255 25.51 4.61 24.24
N THR A 256 25.99 4.92 25.44
CA THR A 256 27.38 5.31 25.65
C THR A 256 28.21 4.11 26.09
N THR A 257 29.20 3.72 25.28
CA THR A 257 30.17 2.68 25.67
C THR A 257 31.51 3.30 26.05
N SER A 258 32.39 2.50 26.66
CA SER A 258 33.78 2.90 26.90
C SER A 258 34.55 3.33 25.63
N SER A 259 34.11 2.87 24.46
CA SER A 259 34.73 3.20 23.17
C SER A 259 34.04 4.36 22.43
N GLY A 260 33.01 4.95 23.03
CA GLY A 260 32.20 6.02 22.44
C GLY A 260 30.73 5.65 22.24
N PRO A 261 29.93 6.54 21.64
CA PRO A 261 28.52 6.30 21.39
C PRO A 261 28.32 5.20 20.35
N VAL A 262 27.33 4.34 20.57
CA VAL A 262 26.93 3.28 19.66
C VAL A 262 25.42 3.33 19.49
N THR A 263 24.95 3.20 18.25
CA THR A 263 23.52 3.07 17.98
C THR A 263 23.15 1.59 17.91
N LEU A 264 22.15 1.19 18.68
CA LEU A 264 21.59 -0.14 18.74
C LEU A 264 20.21 -0.18 18.09
N VAL A 265 19.89 -1.33 17.51
CA VAL A 265 18.56 -1.66 17.01
C VAL A 265 18.05 -2.91 17.70
N ARG A 266 16.80 -2.89 18.13
CA ARG A 266 16.09 -4.06 18.67
C ARG A 266 15.19 -4.63 17.60
N CYS A 267 15.41 -5.88 17.26
CA CYS A 267 14.63 -6.62 16.27
C CYS A 267 13.80 -7.69 16.97
N LEU A 268 12.61 -7.97 16.44
CA LEU A 268 11.70 -9.02 16.87
C LEU A 268 11.57 -10.06 15.75
N ASN A 269 11.90 -11.30 16.09
CA ASN A 269 11.58 -12.47 15.30
C ASN A 269 10.10 -12.88 15.53
N PRO A 270 9.22 -12.84 14.52
CA PRO A 270 7.82 -13.21 14.68
C PRO A 270 7.60 -14.71 14.98
N TRP A 271 8.62 -15.56 14.84
CA TRP A 271 8.57 -16.94 15.32
C TRP A 271 8.75 -17.07 16.84
N GLY A 272 9.01 -15.96 17.53
CA GLY A 272 9.30 -15.94 18.96
C GLY A 272 10.58 -16.72 19.26
N ASN A 273 10.50 -17.60 20.26
CA ASN A 273 11.65 -18.13 21.00
C ASN A 273 12.48 -19.20 20.26
N GLU A 274 12.29 -19.36 18.94
CA GLU A 274 12.95 -20.44 18.18
C GLU A 274 14.42 -20.18 17.89
N THR A 275 14.79 -18.93 17.65
CA THR A 275 16.16 -18.50 17.32
C THR A 275 16.29 -16.98 17.37
N GLU A 276 17.41 -16.51 17.89
CA GLU A 276 17.74 -15.09 18.09
C GLU A 276 19.20 -14.83 17.69
N TRP A 277 19.54 -13.56 17.46
CA TRP A 277 20.91 -13.12 17.26
C TRP A 277 21.80 -13.54 18.43
N ASN A 278 22.97 -14.12 18.12
CA ASN A 278 23.93 -14.58 19.13
C ASN A 278 25.26 -13.79 19.13
N GLY A 279 25.31 -12.64 18.46
CA GLY A 279 26.50 -11.79 18.36
C GLY A 279 26.57 -10.69 19.43
N LYS A 280 27.24 -9.57 19.10
CA LYS A 280 27.39 -8.43 20.03
C LYS A 280 26.02 -7.84 20.38
N TYR A 281 25.79 -7.58 21.67
CA TYR A 281 24.50 -7.10 22.22
C TYR A 281 23.33 -8.08 22.14
N SER A 282 23.55 -9.35 21.78
CA SER A 282 22.58 -10.41 22.09
C SER A 282 22.28 -10.48 23.59
N ASP A 283 21.18 -11.13 23.97
CA ASP A 283 20.67 -11.18 25.34
C ASP A 283 21.69 -11.61 26.40
N ASN A 284 22.57 -12.55 26.03
CA ASN A 284 23.61 -13.08 26.92
C ASN A 284 25.01 -12.51 26.61
N SER A 285 25.09 -11.42 25.84
CA SER A 285 26.36 -10.84 25.39
C SER A 285 27.09 -10.10 26.50
N ASN A 286 28.39 -10.37 26.66
CA ASN A 286 29.25 -9.59 27.56
C ASN A 286 29.42 -8.13 27.13
N ALA A 287 29.02 -7.77 25.90
CA ALA A 287 29.04 -6.39 25.41
C ALA A 287 28.15 -5.46 26.25
N TRP A 288 27.13 -5.99 26.91
CA TRP A 288 26.31 -5.22 27.85
C TRP A 288 27.11 -4.69 29.04
N ASN A 289 28.22 -5.34 29.42
CA ASN A 289 29.06 -4.87 30.53
C ASN A 289 29.74 -3.51 30.26
N GLU A 290 29.74 -3.04 29.00
CA GLU A 290 30.26 -1.73 28.61
C GLU A 290 29.25 -0.58 28.78
N ILE A 291 27.99 -0.90 29.07
CA ILE A 291 26.85 0.02 29.20
C ILE A 291 26.44 0.09 30.67
N SER A 292 26.00 1.27 31.13
CA SER A 292 25.58 1.43 32.54
C SER A 292 24.32 0.63 32.85
N ASP A 293 24.10 0.31 34.13
CA ASP A 293 22.90 -0.44 34.52
C ASP A 293 21.63 0.40 34.36
N GLU A 294 21.73 1.73 34.50
CA GLU A 294 20.63 2.66 34.25
C GLU A 294 20.21 2.66 32.77
N GLU A 295 21.17 2.72 31.83
CA GLU A 295 20.88 2.63 30.39
C GLU A 295 20.26 1.26 30.05
N LYS A 296 20.74 0.16 30.62
CA LYS A 296 20.15 -1.18 30.40
C LYS A 296 18.70 -1.26 30.88
N GLU A 297 18.42 -0.70 32.05
CA GLU A 297 17.07 -0.65 32.61
C GLU A 297 16.14 0.17 31.70
N GLU A 298 16.59 1.33 31.21
CA GLU A 298 15.83 2.15 30.26
C GLU A 298 15.54 1.42 28.94
N LEU A 299 16.53 0.67 28.45
CA LEU A 299 16.39 -0.15 27.25
C LEU A 299 15.49 -1.38 27.47
N GLY A 300 15.23 -1.74 28.72
CA GLY A 300 14.49 -2.95 29.09
C GLY A 300 15.26 -4.22 28.70
N VAL A 301 16.59 -4.18 28.74
CA VAL A 301 17.43 -5.35 28.44
C VAL A 301 17.11 -6.42 29.45
N ASN A 302 16.56 -7.53 28.95
CA ASN A 302 16.29 -8.70 29.73
C ASN A 302 16.88 -9.91 28.99
N ALA A 303 17.25 -10.94 29.73
CA ALA A 303 17.78 -12.18 29.14
C ALA A 303 16.64 -13.20 28.99
N ILE A 304 15.62 -12.82 28.22
CA ILE A 304 14.45 -13.66 27.95
C ILE A 304 14.44 -13.95 26.46
N ASN A 305 14.57 -15.24 26.12
CA ASN A 305 14.39 -15.68 24.75
C ASN A 305 12.89 -15.58 24.41
N ASP A 306 12.47 -14.43 23.90
CA ASP A 306 11.10 -14.08 23.50
C ASP A 306 10.98 -13.73 22.00
N GLY A 307 12.10 -13.85 21.27
CA GLY A 307 12.26 -13.46 19.88
C GLY A 307 12.76 -12.04 19.70
N GLU A 308 12.78 -11.18 20.73
CA GLU A 308 13.42 -9.86 20.67
C GLU A 308 14.91 -9.95 20.98
N PHE A 309 15.73 -9.25 20.21
CA PHE A 309 17.16 -9.15 20.47
C PHE A 309 17.70 -7.79 20.04
N TRP A 310 18.77 -7.35 20.70
CA TRP A 310 19.51 -6.16 20.31
C TRP A 310 20.74 -6.49 19.46
N MET A 311 21.13 -5.56 18.60
CA MET A 311 22.39 -5.59 17.88
C MET A 311 22.86 -4.17 17.55
N SER A 312 24.14 -4.01 17.20
CA SER A 312 24.63 -2.72 16.71
C SER A 312 24.07 -2.41 15.32
N VAL A 313 23.91 -1.12 14.98
CA VAL A 313 23.51 -0.70 13.62
C VAL A 313 24.54 -1.15 12.57
N ASP A 314 25.81 -1.24 12.93
CA ASP A 314 26.86 -1.74 12.03
C ASP A 314 26.70 -3.23 11.73
N ASP A 315 26.39 -4.05 12.75
CA ASP A 315 26.03 -5.44 12.55
C ASP A 315 24.74 -5.56 11.73
N PHE A 316 23.75 -4.69 11.99
CA PHE A 316 22.51 -4.66 11.23
C PHE A 316 22.77 -4.48 9.72
N PHE A 317 23.54 -3.45 9.34
CA PHE A 317 23.92 -3.22 7.93
C PHE A 317 24.77 -4.34 7.33
N SER A 318 25.49 -5.09 8.16
CA SER A 318 26.33 -6.20 7.69
C SER A 318 25.54 -7.51 7.49
N ASN A 319 24.40 -7.66 8.15
CA ASN A 319 23.63 -8.91 8.17
C ASN A 319 22.29 -8.82 7.41
N PHE A 320 21.60 -7.68 7.46
CA PHE A 320 20.32 -7.48 6.78
C PHE A 320 20.50 -6.96 5.36
N HIS A 321 19.62 -7.39 4.45
CA HIS A 321 19.67 -6.99 3.04
C HIS A 321 18.70 -5.84 2.74
N GLN A 322 17.56 -5.79 3.44
CA GLN A 322 16.54 -4.78 3.22
C GLN A 322 16.06 -4.18 4.54
N LEU A 323 15.80 -2.87 4.52
CA LEU A 323 15.06 -2.14 5.55
C LEU A 323 13.78 -1.59 4.91
N HIS A 324 12.64 -1.84 5.57
CA HIS A 324 11.33 -1.36 5.18
C HIS A 324 10.81 -0.39 6.23
N ILE A 325 10.29 0.75 5.79
CA ILE A 325 9.77 1.80 6.66
C ILE A 325 8.38 2.16 6.16
N CYS A 326 7.35 1.90 6.97
CA CYS A 326 6.02 2.45 6.74
C CYS A 326 5.86 3.72 7.57
N HIS A 327 6.06 4.87 6.92
CA HIS A 327 5.87 6.18 7.52
C HIS A 327 4.41 6.41 7.85
N ARG A 328 4.13 6.80 9.09
CA ARG A 328 2.79 7.13 9.55
C ARG A 328 2.45 8.58 9.18
N GLY A 329 1.45 8.76 8.32
CA GLY A 329 0.95 10.07 7.95
C GLY A 329 -0.14 10.57 8.90
N PRO A 330 -0.70 11.76 8.66
CA PRO A 330 -1.90 12.26 9.35
C PRO A 330 -3.06 11.25 9.34
N ALA A 331 -3.25 10.50 8.24
CA ALA A 331 -4.24 9.43 8.16
C ALA A 331 -4.04 8.30 9.18
N SER A 332 -2.82 8.10 9.67
CA SER A 332 -2.46 7.09 10.68
C SER A 332 -2.71 7.58 12.12
N LEU A 333 -2.94 8.88 12.33
CA LEU A 333 -3.19 9.48 13.63
C LEU A 333 -4.70 9.43 13.91
N GLY A 334 -5.08 8.79 15.02
CA GLY A 334 -6.48 8.71 15.45
C GLY A 334 -7.10 10.09 15.66
N THR A 335 -8.42 10.12 15.85
CA THR A 335 -9.10 11.28 16.42
C THR A 335 -9.78 10.89 17.71
N THR A 336 -9.59 11.70 18.75
CA THR A 336 -10.44 11.69 19.95
C THR A 336 -11.64 12.58 19.66
N GLU A 337 -12.83 11.98 19.71
CA GLU A 337 -14.06 12.76 19.87
C GLU A 337 -14.14 13.20 21.33
N ASP A 338 -14.25 14.51 21.58
CA ASP A 338 -14.64 14.99 22.90
C ASP A 338 -16.15 14.78 23.10
N ASP A 339 -16.64 14.94 24.33
CA ASP A 339 -18.06 14.78 24.70
C ASP A 339 -19.00 15.75 23.92
N ALA A 340 -18.43 16.72 23.18
CA ALA A 340 -19.15 17.68 22.34
C ALA A 340 -19.18 17.28 20.84
N GLY A 341 -18.62 16.12 20.48
CA GLY A 341 -18.59 15.62 19.09
C GLY A 341 -17.54 16.29 18.21
N SER A 342 -16.61 17.05 18.79
CA SER A 342 -15.48 17.64 18.08
C SER A 342 -14.35 16.61 17.96
N CYS A 343 -13.97 16.28 16.73
CA CYS A 343 -12.81 15.45 16.46
C CYS A 343 -11.53 16.27 16.64
N THR A 344 -10.80 15.97 17.71
CA THR A 344 -9.42 16.41 17.88
C THR A 344 -8.51 15.29 17.40
N TRP A 345 -7.53 15.59 16.53
CA TRP A 345 -6.50 14.62 16.18
C TRP A 345 -5.80 14.18 17.48
N THR A 346 -5.77 12.87 17.74
CA THR A 346 -4.88 12.36 18.79
C THR A 346 -3.48 12.63 18.29
N ASN A 347 -2.87 13.69 18.82
CA ASN A 347 -1.47 13.92 18.58
C ASN A 347 -0.72 12.80 19.30
N LEU A 348 -0.40 11.72 18.58
CA LEU A 348 0.48 10.65 19.11
C LEU A 348 1.84 11.23 19.49
N PHE A 349 2.18 12.36 18.90
CA PHE A 349 3.35 13.15 19.20
C PHE A 349 2.95 14.30 20.12
N ARG A 350 3.71 14.51 21.20
CA ARG A 350 3.63 15.78 21.94
C ARG A 350 4.30 16.94 21.17
N ASP A 351 5.02 16.61 20.10
CA ASP A 351 5.79 17.52 19.28
C ASP A 351 5.34 17.45 17.82
N ASP A 352 4.73 18.54 17.33
CA ASP A 352 4.25 18.67 15.95
C ASP A 352 5.36 18.52 14.90
N LYS A 353 6.63 18.66 15.29
CA LYS A 353 7.81 18.46 14.41
C LYS A 353 8.00 17.00 13.99
N LEU A 354 7.47 16.05 14.75
CA LEU A 354 7.57 14.62 14.45
C LEU A 354 6.41 14.13 13.57
N THR A 355 5.51 15.01 13.15
CA THR A 355 4.39 14.64 12.28
C THR A 355 4.69 14.99 10.83
N TRP A 356 4.59 14.00 9.94
CA TRP A 356 4.63 14.25 8.50
C TRP A 356 3.48 15.17 8.08
N LYS A 357 3.77 16.14 7.22
CA LYS A 357 2.74 16.85 6.45
C LYS A 357 2.43 16.03 5.21
N GLU A 358 1.16 15.87 4.90
CA GLU A 358 0.70 15.05 3.78
C GLU A 358 -0.10 15.91 2.80
N GLU A 359 0.19 15.72 1.52
CA GLU A 359 -0.63 16.21 0.41
C GLU A 359 -1.04 15.03 -0.48
N MET A 360 -2.25 15.07 -1.00
CA MET A 360 -2.83 13.99 -1.80
C MET A 360 -3.51 14.56 -3.06
N PHE A 361 -3.23 13.94 -4.21
CA PHE A 361 -3.84 14.27 -5.49
C PHE A 361 -4.40 13.02 -6.15
N HIS A 362 -5.68 13.07 -6.52
CA HIS A 362 -6.28 12.06 -7.38
C HIS A 362 -6.13 12.48 -8.84
N GLY A 363 -5.65 11.58 -9.68
CA GLY A 363 -5.45 11.85 -11.09
C GLY A 363 -5.77 10.64 -11.95
N GLU A 364 -5.88 10.88 -13.26
CA GLU A 364 -6.20 9.87 -14.26
C GLU A 364 -5.31 10.04 -15.50
N TRP A 365 -4.87 8.92 -16.05
CA TRP A 365 -4.33 8.81 -17.40
C TRP A 365 -5.48 8.46 -18.33
N ILE A 366 -5.87 9.40 -19.19
CA ILE A 366 -6.98 9.29 -20.13
C ILE A 366 -6.40 9.16 -21.55
N PRO A 367 -6.71 8.07 -22.29
CA PRO A 367 -6.24 7.89 -23.67
C PRO A 367 -6.57 9.08 -24.56
N GLY A 368 -5.60 9.53 -25.37
CA GLY A 368 -5.74 10.70 -26.24
C GLY A 368 -5.76 12.06 -25.55
N SER A 369 -5.65 12.11 -24.21
CA SER A 369 -5.67 13.37 -23.44
C SER A 369 -4.49 13.47 -22.48
N THR A 370 -4.48 12.68 -21.39
CA THR A 370 -3.47 12.76 -20.32
C THR A 370 -2.57 11.52 -20.21
N ALA A 371 -2.82 10.49 -21.02
CA ALA A 371 -2.03 9.26 -21.06
C ALA A 371 -0.79 9.40 -21.96
N GLY A 372 0.14 10.28 -21.58
CA GLY A 372 1.31 10.63 -22.39
C GLY A 372 2.38 9.56 -22.53
N GLY A 373 2.39 8.58 -21.62
CA GLY A 373 3.40 7.53 -21.57
C GLY A 373 4.78 8.05 -21.14
N CYS A 374 5.80 7.19 -21.25
CA CYS A 374 7.18 7.57 -20.98
C CYS A 374 7.77 8.39 -22.13
N GLY A 375 8.83 9.15 -21.85
CA GLY A 375 9.50 9.96 -22.86
C GLY A 375 10.42 11.00 -22.27
N GLN A 376 10.90 11.94 -23.09
CA GLN A 376 11.59 13.14 -22.61
C GLN A 376 10.59 14.28 -22.37
N PRO A 377 10.80 15.18 -21.40
CA PRO A 377 9.83 16.21 -21.01
C PRO A 377 9.26 17.04 -22.17
N ASN A 378 10.08 17.38 -23.16
CA ASN A 378 9.69 18.20 -24.31
C ASN A 378 9.52 17.42 -25.63
N LYS A 379 9.63 16.09 -25.58
CA LYS A 379 9.48 15.23 -26.76
C LYS A 379 8.25 14.34 -26.63
N GLU A 380 7.82 13.80 -27.76
CA GLU A 380 6.71 12.84 -27.82
C GLU A 380 5.46 13.42 -27.13
N ASN A 381 4.78 12.58 -26.35
CA ASN A 381 3.57 12.90 -25.61
C ASN A 381 3.84 13.00 -24.10
N TYR A 382 5.09 12.98 -23.62
CA TYR A 382 5.34 12.97 -22.17
C TYR A 382 4.75 14.20 -21.45
N TRP A 383 4.72 15.36 -22.11
CA TRP A 383 4.25 16.62 -21.54
C TRP A 383 2.74 16.72 -21.32
N ILE A 384 1.96 15.80 -21.90
CA ILE A 384 0.51 15.74 -21.66
C ILE A 384 0.16 14.94 -20.40
N ASN A 385 1.12 14.24 -19.78
CA ASN A 385 0.88 13.60 -18.49
C ASN A 385 0.53 14.65 -17.42
N PRO A 386 -0.30 14.31 -16.41
CA PRO A 386 -0.66 15.24 -15.34
C PRO A 386 0.55 15.84 -14.63
N GLN A 387 0.48 17.11 -14.26
CA GLN A 387 1.56 17.87 -13.61
C GLN A 387 1.11 18.48 -12.29
N TYR A 388 1.94 18.29 -11.25
CA TYR A 388 1.65 18.77 -9.88
C TYR A 388 2.77 19.68 -9.39
N LEU A 389 2.42 20.90 -9.01
CA LEU A 389 3.33 21.90 -8.45
C LEU A 389 3.46 21.71 -6.93
N VAL A 390 4.71 21.75 -6.47
CA VAL A 390 5.10 21.65 -5.07
C VAL A 390 6.11 22.73 -4.76
N ARG A 391 5.86 23.52 -3.71
CA ARG A 391 6.75 24.56 -3.21
C ARG A 391 7.24 24.22 -1.82
N LEU A 392 8.55 24.04 -1.71
CA LEU A 392 9.25 23.76 -0.45
C LEU A 392 9.95 25.03 0.01
N SER A 393 9.49 25.63 1.11
CA SER A 393 9.97 26.95 1.58
C SER A 393 10.84 26.89 2.82
N MET A 394 10.74 25.82 3.61
CA MET A 394 11.42 25.65 4.89
C MET A 394 12.35 24.44 4.87
N ILE A 395 13.58 24.63 5.34
CA ILE A 395 14.55 23.55 5.56
C ILE A 395 14.15 22.67 6.76
N ASP A 396 14.61 21.43 6.77
CA ASP A 396 14.38 20.52 7.88
C ASP A 396 15.19 20.95 9.13
N ASP A 397 14.69 20.67 10.34
CA ASP A 397 15.27 21.21 11.58
C ASP A 397 16.66 20.64 11.91
N ASP A 398 16.92 19.38 11.56
CA ASP A 398 18.14 18.63 11.87
C ASP A 398 19.06 18.45 10.64
N ASP A 399 18.98 19.38 9.67
CA ASP A 399 19.64 19.26 8.36
C ASP A 399 20.79 20.26 8.20
N ASP A 400 22.03 19.77 8.37
CA ASP A 400 23.25 20.57 8.20
C ASP A 400 23.51 21.00 6.72
N GLU A 401 22.76 20.46 5.76
CA GLU A 401 22.93 20.72 4.33
C GLU A 401 21.92 21.75 3.80
N ASN A 402 21.05 22.30 4.66
CA ASN A 402 19.98 23.23 4.31
C ASN A 402 19.01 22.68 3.27
N LEU A 403 18.65 21.40 3.37
CA LEU A 403 17.73 20.72 2.47
C LEU A 403 16.34 20.53 3.08
N CYS A 404 15.38 20.31 2.19
CA CYS A 404 14.01 19.90 2.49
C CYS A 404 13.86 18.41 2.16
N THR A 405 13.19 17.67 3.02
CA THR A 405 12.83 16.26 2.78
C THR A 405 11.42 16.15 2.19
N MET A 406 11.32 15.45 1.08
CA MET A 406 10.06 15.10 0.41
C MET A 406 10.05 13.63 0.03
N ILE A 407 9.03 12.88 0.45
CA ILE A 407 8.78 11.50 0.03
C ILE A 407 7.56 11.50 -0.87
N VAL A 408 7.72 11.10 -2.12
CA VAL A 408 6.64 11.05 -3.10
C VAL A 408 6.26 9.60 -3.35
N ALA A 409 4.96 9.32 -3.30
CA ALA A 409 4.39 8.01 -3.58
C ALA A 409 3.31 8.10 -4.67
N LEU A 410 3.42 7.26 -5.70
CA LEU A 410 2.43 7.16 -6.77
C LEU A 410 1.79 5.78 -6.71
N MET A 411 0.48 5.73 -6.47
CA MET A 411 -0.31 4.50 -6.33
C MET A 411 -1.32 4.37 -7.48
N GLN A 412 -1.36 3.22 -8.16
CA GLN A 412 -2.45 2.88 -9.09
C GLN A 412 -3.66 2.38 -8.31
N LYS A 413 -4.85 2.80 -8.75
CA LYS A 413 -6.11 2.34 -8.17
C LYS A 413 -6.62 1.09 -8.90
N GLU A 414 -7.46 0.34 -8.18
CA GLU A 414 -8.29 -0.74 -8.72
C GLU A 414 -7.53 -1.96 -9.31
N THR A 415 -6.26 -2.13 -8.97
CA THR A 415 -5.39 -3.17 -9.56
C THR A 415 -5.94 -4.58 -9.30
N ARG A 416 -6.53 -4.83 -8.13
CA ARG A 416 -7.15 -6.12 -7.77
C ARG A 416 -8.47 -6.35 -8.51
N GLN A 417 -9.30 -5.32 -8.60
CA GLN A 417 -10.58 -5.36 -9.32
C GLN A 417 -10.36 -5.59 -10.82
N ARG A 418 -9.28 -5.06 -11.40
CA ARG A 418 -8.86 -5.36 -12.78
C ARG A 418 -8.56 -6.84 -12.99
N ARG A 419 -7.84 -7.49 -12.06
CA ARG A 419 -7.53 -8.93 -12.13
C ARG A 419 -8.81 -9.79 -12.14
N LEU A 420 -9.83 -9.39 -11.37
CA LEU A 420 -11.14 -10.06 -11.39
C LEU A 420 -11.82 -10.02 -12.77
N ARG A 421 -11.57 -8.95 -13.54
CA ARG A 421 -12.08 -8.78 -14.91
C ARG A 421 -11.18 -9.46 -15.96
N GLY A 422 -10.17 -10.21 -15.54
CA GLY A 422 -9.21 -10.90 -16.42
C GLY A 422 -8.17 -9.97 -17.05
N LEU A 423 -8.02 -8.75 -16.55
CA LEU A 423 -7.00 -7.81 -17.00
C LEU A 423 -5.72 -7.96 -16.17
N GLU A 424 -4.59 -7.48 -16.72
CA GLU A 424 -3.40 -7.27 -15.90
C GLU A 424 -3.72 -6.29 -14.77
N GLY A 425 -3.23 -6.61 -13.56
CA GLY A 425 -3.55 -5.83 -12.37
C GLY A 425 -2.83 -4.48 -12.33
N GLU A 426 -1.51 -4.51 -12.45
CA GLU A 426 -0.62 -3.35 -12.35
C GLU A 426 0.01 -3.03 -13.70
N ASP A 427 0.01 -1.76 -14.09
CA ASP A 427 0.79 -1.26 -15.22
C ASP A 427 2.17 -0.82 -14.77
N TYR A 428 3.12 -0.75 -15.70
CA TYR A 428 4.44 -0.19 -15.43
C TYR A 428 4.35 1.33 -15.29
N MET A 429 4.66 1.87 -14.11
CA MET A 429 4.58 3.31 -13.84
C MET A 429 5.83 3.89 -13.16
N GLN A 430 5.96 5.21 -13.25
CA GLN A 430 7.01 6.01 -12.65
C GLN A 430 6.49 7.44 -12.43
N PHE A 431 7.09 8.17 -11.50
CA PHE A 431 7.03 9.63 -11.52
C PHE A 431 8.42 10.26 -11.65
N ARG A 432 8.47 11.46 -12.21
CA ARG A 432 9.68 12.28 -12.27
C ARG A 432 9.48 13.60 -11.55
N VAL A 433 10.56 14.09 -10.96
CA VAL A 433 10.59 15.38 -10.25
C VAL A 433 11.51 16.32 -11.01
N PHE A 434 11.02 17.52 -11.26
CA PHE A 434 11.76 18.60 -11.90
C PHE A 434 11.76 19.84 -11.01
N LYS A 435 12.87 20.57 -10.98
CA LYS A 435 12.97 21.89 -10.38
C LYS A 435 12.63 22.93 -11.44
N ILE A 436 11.87 23.95 -11.06
CA ILE A 436 11.57 25.09 -11.90
C ILE A 436 12.76 26.05 -11.84
N LYS A 437 13.27 26.48 -13.00
CA LYS A 437 14.36 27.47 -13.05
C LYS A 437 13.92 28.80 -12.45
N ASP A 438 14.85 29.48 -11.79
CA ASP A 438 14.58 30.76 -11.14
C ASP A 438 14.04 31.80 -12.15
N GLY A 439 13.02 32.55 -11.73
CA GLY A 439 12.38 33.59 -12.54
C GLY A 439 11.31 33.11 -13.53
N VAL A 440 11.01 31.80 -13.56
CA VAL A 440 9.95 31.25 -14.42
C VAL A 440 8.61 31.26 -13.67
N ASN A 441 7.62 31.98 -14.22
CA ASN A 441 6.25 31.92 -13.71
C ASN A 441 5.49 30.77 -14.39
N VAL A 442 5.22 29.71 -13.63
CA VAL A 442 4.50 28.51 -14.09
C VAL A 442 3.06 28.85 -14.49
N GLN A 443 2.39 29.66 -13.67
CA GLN A 443 0.97 29.98 -13.84
C GLN A 443 0.74 30.72 -15.17
N ASP A 444 1.58 31.70 -15.48
CA ASP A 444 1.48 32.44 -16.75
C ASP A 444 1.67 31.52 -17.97
N ASN A 445 2.53 30.50 -17.87
CA ASN A 445 2.77 29.57 -18.98
C ASN A 445 1.59 28.62 -19.20
N ILE A 446 0.92 28.20 -18.11
CA ILE A 446 -0.30 27.38 -18.17
C ILE A 446 -1.45 28.19 -18.79
N GLU A 447 -1.68 29.40 -18.30
CA GLU A 447 -2.75 30.28 -18.78
C GLU A 447 -2.59 30.64 -20.27
N GLN A 448 -1.36 30.64 -20.78
CA GLN A 448 -1.05 30.86 -22.19
C GLN A 448 -1.04 29.58 -23.04
N GLY A 449 -1.34 28.42 -22.46
CA GLY A 449 -1.36 27.12 -23.16
C GLY A 449 0.03 26.63 -23.62
N ASN A 450 1.11 27.15 -23.03
CA ASN A 450 2.49 26.90 -23.46
C ASN A 450 3.16 25.74 -22.73
N LEU A 451 2.38 24.75 -22.25
CA LEU A 451 2.84 23.62 -21.43
C LEU A 451 4.06 22.90 -22.03
N LYS A 452 4.05 22.64 -23.34
CA LYS A 452 5.18 21.98 -24.03
C LYS A 452 6.46 22.83 -24.05
N PHE A 453 6.35 24.16 -24.14
CA PHE A 453 7.51 25.05 -24.13
C PHE A 453 8.05 25.27 -22.72
N TYR A 454 7.15 25.36 -21.74
CA TYR A 454 7.46 25.44 -20.32
C TYR A 454 8.34 24.28 -19.84
N MET A 455 8.19 23.08 -20.39
CA MET A 455 9.05 21.93 -20.11
C MET A 455 10.55 22.18 -20.35
N ASN A 456 10.94 23.11 -21.23
CA ASN A 456 12.35 23.49 -21.44
C ASN A 456 12.92 24.32 -20.27
N GLN A 457 12.04 24.86 -19.44
CA GLN A 457 12.37 25.64 -18.25
C GLN A 457 12.49 24.78 -16.98
N LEU A 458 12.34 23.46 -17.12
CA LEU A 458 12.48 22.50 -16.04
C LEU A 458 13.88 21.88 -16.01
N GLU A 459 14.42 21.70 -14.81
CA GLU A 459 15.65 20.96 -14.54
C GLU A 459 15.33 19.63 -13.87
N ARG A 460 15.85 18.51 -14.39
CA ARG A 460 15.55 17.20 -13.84
C ARG A 460 16.25 17.00 -12.50
N VAL A 461 15.46 16.76 -11.45
CA VAL A 461 15.96 16.41 -10.11
C VAL A 461 16.14 14.91 -9.98
N GLY A 462 15.15 14.12 -10.41
CA GLY A 462 15.20 12.67 -10.28
C GLY A 462 13.92 11.97 -10.73
N ALA A 463 13.82 10.69 -10.40
CA ALA A 463 12.68 9.84 -10.69
C ALA A 463 12.52 8.77 -9.60
N SER A 464 11.36 8.12 -9.58
CA SER A 464 11.08 7.05 -8.63
C SER A 464 11.91 5.77 -8.81
N GLY A 465 12.66 5.64 -9.91
CA GLY A 465 13.42 4.44 -10.27
C GLY A 465 13.21 4.11 -11.74
N SER A 466 13.27 2.85 -12.14
CA SER A 466 12.75 2.40 -13.44
C SER A 466 11.22 2.35 -13.44
N TYR A 467 10.58 2.28 -14.60
CA TYR A 467 9.16 1.93 -14.66
C TYR A 467 8.98 0.50 -14.16
N ILE A 468 8.15 0.31 -13.14
CA ILE A 468 7.90 -1.00 -12.53
C ILE A 468 6.40 -1.21 -12.35
N ASN A 469 5.95 -2.46 -12.43
CA ASN A 469 4.56 -2.87 -12.27
C ASN A 469 4.25 -3.21 -10.81
N ARG A 470 4.29 -2.18 -9.96
CA ARG A 470 3.84 -2.28 -8.56
C ARG A 470 2.54 -1.51 -8.38
N ARG A 471 1.80 -1.81 -7.30
CA ARG A 471 0.64 -1.02 -6.90
C ARG A 471 1.04 0.40 -6.54
N GLU A 472 2.15 0.58 -5.82
CA GLU A 472 2.72 1.87 -5.45
C GLU A 472 4.23 1.92 -5.75
N VAL A 473 4.72 3.08 -6.20
CA VAL A 473 6.15 3.39 -6.30
C VAL A 473 6.47 4.63 -5.46
N THR A 474 7.53 4.54 -4.65
CA THR A 474 7.89 5.60 -3.69
C THR A 474 9.35 6.02 -3.85
N LYS A 475 9.63 7.31 -3.64
CA LYS A 475 11.00 7.82 -3.56
C LYS A 475 11.13 9.04 -2.65
N ARG A 476 12.17 9.02 -1.82
CA ARG A 476 12.63 10.18 -1.05
C ARG A 476 13.58 11.05 -1.84
N PHE A 477 13.39 12.36 -1.71
CA PHE A 477 14.22 13.43 -2.23
C PHE A 477 14.67 14.32 -1.07
N ARG A 478 15.94 14.71 -1.09
CA ARG A 478 16.49 15.81 -0.29
C ARG A 478 16.92 16.89 -1.27
N VAL A 479 16.22 18.01 -1.27
CA VAL A 479 16.34 19.07 -2.29
C VAL A 479 16.38 20.43 -1.61
N PRO A 480 17.03 21.45 -2.20
CA PRO A 480 17.01 22.79 -1.63
C PRO A 480 15.57 23.36 -1.66
N PRO A 481 15.27 24.39 -0.86
CA PRO A 481 14.02 25.15 -1.02
C PRO A 481 13.81 25.62 -2.47
N GLY A 482 12.57 25.58 -2.95
CA GLY A 482 12.21 25.97 -4.30
C GLY A 482 10.90 25.37 -4.80
N ASP A 483 10.62 25.60 -6.08
CA ASP A 483 9.41 25.14 -6.77
C ASP A 483 9.73 23.93 -7.64
N TYR A 484 8.91 22.89 -7.54
CA TYR A 484 9.09 21.60 -8.16
C TYR A 484 7.83 21.14 -8.88
N ILE A 485 7.99 20.45 -10.01
CA ILE A 485 6.92 19.76 -10.73
C ILE A 485 7.11 18.24 -10.61
N ILE A 486 6.05 17.55 -10.22
CA ILE A 486 5.98 16.09 -10.20
C ILE A 486 5.09 15.64 -11.36
N ILE A 487 5.61 14.72 -12.19
CA ILE A 487 4.91 14.20 -13.37
C ILE A 487 4.81 12.68 -13.27
N PRO A 488 3.66 12.13 -12.83
CA PRO A 488 3.37 10.70 -12.89
C PRO A 488 3.01 10.25 -14.31
N SER A 489 3.50 9.08 -14.70
CA SER A 489 3.28 8.52 -16.04
C SER A 489 3.27 6.99 -16.02
N THR A 490 2.53 6.39 -16.96
CA THR A 490 2.71 5.00 -17.36
C THR A 490 3.89 4.86 -18.33
N TYR A 491 4.38 3.63 -18.52
CA TYR A 491 5.42 3.35 -19.50
C TYR A 491 4.89 3.53 -20.92
N ASP A 492 3.82 2.81 -21.24
CA ASP A 492 3.14 2.92 -22.53
C ASP A 492 2.25 4.17 -22.57
N ALA A 493 2.20 4.83 -23.73
CA ALA A 493 1.23 5.89 -24.01
C ALA A 493 -0.18 5.31 -24.22
N ASP A 494 -1.19 6.16 -24.08
CA ASP A 494 -2.62 5.81 -24.25
C ASP A 494 -3.11 4.67 -23.34
N LYS A 495 -2.41 4.40 -22.24
CA LYS A 495 -2.88 3.49 -21.19
C LYS A 495 -3.87 4.19 -20.27
N PRO A 496 -5.12 3.70 -20.15
CA PRO A 496 -6.06 4.23 -19.19
C PRO A 496 -5.70 3.80 -17.76
N GLY A 497 -5.84 4.69 -16.79
CA GLY A 497 -5.67 4.31 -15.39
C GLY A 497 -5.94 5.45 -14.41
N LYS A 498 -6.42 5.11 -13.23
CA LYS A 498 -6.58 6.06 -12.11
C LYS A 498 -5.44 5.89 -11.14
N PHE A 499 -4.98 7.00 -10.56
CA PHE A 499 -3.91 7.00 -9.59
C PHE A 499 -4.18 7.94 -8.42
N LEU A 500 -3.41 7.74 -7.36
CA LEU A 500 -3.26 8.63 -6.22
C LEU A 500 -1.78 8.98 -6.09
N LEU A 501 -1.47 10.27 -6.19
CA LEU A 501 -0.15 10.81 -5.89
C LEU A 501 -0.17 11.39 -4.48
N ARG A 502 0.74 10.94 -3.62
CA ARG A 502 0.90 11.43 -2.25
C ARG A 502 2.29 11.96 -2.01
N MET A 503 2.39 12.88 -1.07
CA MET A 503 3.64 13.49 -0.70
C MET A 503 3.72 13.66 0.81
N PHE A 504 4.77 13.15 1.42
CA PHE A 504 5.11 13.43 2.82
C PHE A 504 6.29 14.40 2.89
N THR A 505 6.13 15.49 3.64
CA THR A 505 7.19 16.47 3.91
C THR A 505 7.35 16.71 5.41
N GLU A 506 8.56 17.03 5.86
CA GLU A 506 8.78 17.32 7.29
C GLU A 506 8.22 18.70 7.68
N LYS A 507 8.25 19.65 6.74
CA LYS A 507 7.68 20.99 6.87
C LYS A 507 6.49 21.16 5.91
N GLN A 508 5.61 22.10 6.22
CA GLN A 508 4.48 22.41 5.34
C GLN A 508 4.97 22.89 3.97
N ALA A 509 4.41 22.30 2.92
CA ALA A 509 4.62 22.72 1.53
C ALA A 509 3.38 23.50 1.04
N ASP A 510 3.56 24.37 0.03
CA ASP A 510 2.45 24.92 -0.75
C ASP A 510 2.33 24.15 -2.07
N GLN A 511 1.12 23.99 -2.60
CA GLN A 511 0.86 23.05 -3.69
C GLN A 511 -0.29 23.47 -4.62
N ALA A 512 -0.23 23.02 -5.87
CA ALA A 512 -1.29 23.20 -6.85
C ALA A 512 -1.27 22.10 -7.92
N GLN A 513 -2.44 21.65 -8.36
CA GLN A 513 -2.57 20.87 -9.60
C GLN A 513 -2.65 21.84 -10.78
N LEU A 514 -1.88 21.58 -11.84
CA LEU A 514 -1.69 22.55 -12.93
C LEU A 514 -2.65 22.35 -14.11
N ASP A 515 -3.25 21.17 -14.24
CA ASP A 515 -3.97 20.74 -15.45
C ASP A 515 -5.49 20.61 -15.28
N GLN A 516 -6.09 21.21 -14.25
CA GLN A 516 -7.55 21.26 -14.09
C GLN A 516 -8.08 22.69 -14.18
N ASP A 517 -9.08 22.90 -15.05
CA ASP A 517 -9.97 24.04 -14.95
C ASP A 517 -10.59 24.04 -13.54
N LYS A 518 -10.58 25.19 -12.86
CA LYS A 518 -11.06 25.37 -11.48
C LYS A 518 -12.57 25.14 -11.29
N GLU A 519 -13.27 24.55 -12.26
CA GLU A 519 -14.71 24.29 -12.21
C GLU A 519 -14.95 22.79 -12.01
N ASP A 520 -15.66 22.49 -10.92
CA ASP A 520 -16.25 21.20 -10.54
C ASP A 520 -15.34 20.09 -9.98
N LEU A 521 -14.83 20.30 -8.75
CA LEU A 521 -14.93 19.24 -7.75
C LEU A 521 -16.35 19.28 -7.16
N THR A 522 -17.32 18.78 -7.91
CA THR A 522 -18.60 18.42 -7.29
C THR A 522 -18.40 17.14 -6.49
N GLU A 523 -19.14 16.97 -5.40
CA GLU A 523 -19.19 15.74 -4.58
C GLU A 523 -19.50 14.45 -5.40
N ALA A 524 -19.72 14.56 -6.70
CA ALA A 524 -20.02 13.48 -7.63
C ALA A 524 -18.83 12.57 -7.99
N ASP A 525 -17.58 13.00 -7.83
CA ASP A 525 -16.40 12.16 -8.16
C ASP A 525 -16.07 11.09 -7.09
N VAL A 526 -16.90 11.00 -6.05
CA VAL A 526 -16.78 10.04 -4.93
C VAL A 526 -17.79 8.88 -5.02
N PHE A 527 -18.62 8.79 -6.06
CA PHE A 527 -19.60 7.70 -6.16
C PHE A 527 -18.99 6.39 -6.68
N PHE A 528 -18.67 5.50 -5.75
CA PHE A 528 -18.79 4.07 -5.97
C PHE A 528 -20.27 3.72 -6.17
N GLN A 529 -20.74 3.74 -7.42
CA GLN A 529 -21.94 3.00 -7.82
C GLN A 529 -21.55 2.03 -8.93
N ASP A 530 -21.21 0.80 -8.54
CA ASP A 530 -21.58 -0.36 -9.36
C ASP A 530 -23.09 -0.54 -9.13
N GLU A 531 -23.96 0.16 -9.86
CA GLU A 531 -25.31 -0.29 -10.23
C GLU A 531 -25.87 0.66 -11.31
N ASN A 532 -25.77 0.26 -12.60
CA ASN A 532 -26.86 0.34 -13.60
C ASN A 532 -26.35 0.06 -15.02
N ILE A 533 -26.11 -1.22 -15.33
CA ILE A 533 -26.15 -1.70 -16.73
C ILE A 533 -27.58 -2.02 -17.21
N ASP A 534 -28.58 -2.01 -16.32
CA ASP A 534 -29.98 -2.30 -16.69
C ASP A 534 -30.96 -1.12 -16.65
N VAL A 535 -30.54 0.09 -16.23
CA VAL A 535 -31.42 1.29 -16.25
C VAL A 535 -31.09 2.27 -17.38
N LEU A 536 -29.91 2.17 -18.01
CA LEU A 536 -29.55 2.97 -19.19
C LEU A 536 -30.18 2.48 -20.51
N PHE A 537 -30.93 1.37 -20.51
CA PHE A 537 -31.80 0.95 -21.63
C PHE A 537 -33.31 1.14 -21.35
N GLY A 538 -33.70 1.62 -20.17
CA GLY A 538 -35.11 1.86 -19.81
C GLY A 538 -35.60 3.28 -20.10
N GLU A 539 -34.74 4.29 -19.93
CA GLU A 539 -35.14 5.71 -19.95
C GLU A 539 -34.82 6.45 -21.26
N TRP A 540 -34.56 5.72 -22.35
CA TRP A 540 -34.67 6.26 -23.72
C TRP A 540 -36.05 5.98 -24.35
N SER A 541 -36.91 5.21 -23.67
CA SER A 541 -38.22 4.79 -24.19
C SER A 541 -39.42 5.61 -23.65
N SER A 542 -39.20 6.54 -22.72
CA SER A 542 -40.26 7.36 -22.11
C SER A 542 -40.25 8.84 -22.51
N LEU A 543 -39.30 9.28 -23.35
CA LEU A 543 -39.18 10.67 -23.82
C LEU A 543 -39.79 10.92 -25.22
N PHE A 544 -40.30 9.89 -25.90
CA PHE A 544 -41.03 10.04 -27.17
C PHE A 544 -42.29 9.16 -27.17
N GLY A 545 -43.28 9.56 -26.38
CA GLY A 545 -44.65 9.09 -26.51
C GLY A 545 -45.46 10.07 -27.37
N GLY A 546 -45.86 9.61 -28.57
CA GLY A 546 -47.01 10.11 -29.35
C GLY A 546 -46.82 11.41 -30.12
N ASP A 547 -46.69 11.35 -31.45
CA ASP A 547 -47.86 11.32 -32.34
C ASP A 547 -47.42 10.97 -33.78
N GLU A 548 -48.25 10.17 -34.44
CA GLU A 548 -48.11 9.68 -35.80
C GLU A 548 -48.29 10.82 -36.82
N GLU A 549 -47.38 10.95 -37.79
CA GLU A 549 -47.76 11.25 -39.18
C GLU A 549 -46.67 10.81 -40.19
N GLU A 550 -47.13 10.09 -41.22
CA GLU A 550 -46.38 9.39 -42.26
C GLU A 550 -45.57 10.32 -43.18
N VAL A 551 -44.37 9.90 -43.61
CA VAL A 551 -43.95 10.01 -45.02
C VAL A 551 -43.09 8.80 -45.44
N ALA A 552 -43.54 8.12 -46.50
CA ALA A 552 -42.96 6.93 -47.13
C ALA A 552 -41.65 7.21 -47.91
N PRO A 553 -40.86 6.17 -48.27
CA PRO A 553 -39.47 6.30 -48.69
C PRO A 553 -39.28 6.32 -50.23
N PRO A 554 -38.14 6.80 -50.74
CA PRO A 554 -37.66 6.39 -52.05
C PRO A 554 -36.41 5.47 -51.96
N LYS A 555 -36.46 4.40 -52.77
CA LYS A 555 -35.38 3.46 -53.16
C LYS A 555 -34.67 3.96 -54.47
N PRO A 556 -33.70 3.24 -55.10
CA PRO A 556 -32.24 3.45 -55.08
C PRO A 556 -31.69 3.69 -56.53
N ILE A 557 -30.37 3.47 -56.80
CA ILE A 557 -29.62 3.28 -58.10
C ILE A 557 -28.36 4.20 -58.11
N ASN A 558 -27.10 3.84 -58.47
CA ASN A 558 -26.37 2.63 -58.90
C ASN A 558 -24.85 2.82 -58.60
N PRO A 559 -24.00 1.76 -58.70
CA PRO A 559 -22.55 1.77 -58.61
C PRO A 559 -21.85 1.88 -60.00
N ASP A 560 -20.51 1.84 -59.96
CA ASP A 560 -19.50 1.79 -61.03
C ASP A 560 -19.04 3.11 -61.67
N ILE A 561 -17.80 3.54 -61.34
CA ILE A 561 -16.67 3.66 -62.29
C ILE A 561 -15.35 3.36 -61.55
N GLY A 562 -14.58 2.38 -62.02
CA GLY A 562 -13.38 1.86 -61.37
C GLY A 562 -12.02 2.35 -61.90
N GLY A 563 -10.98 1.67 -61.40
CA GLY A 563 -9.59 1.67 -61.89
C GLY A 563 -8.58 2.18 -60.84
N VAL A 564 -7.41 1.60 -60.56
CA VAL A 564 -6.61 0.49 -61.13
C VAL A 564 -5.59 0.07 -60.04
N PHE A 565 -5.37 -1.23 -59.83
CA PHE A 565 -4.30 -1.85 -59.01
C PHE A 565 -2.90 -1.53 -59.62
N PRO A 566 -1.77 -1.47 -58.86
CA PRO A 566 -1.16 -2.73 -58.41
C PRO A 566 -0.31 -2.68 -57.11
N SER A 567 -0.30 -3.80 -56.40
CA SER A 567 0.86 -4.23 -55.60
C SER A 567 2.04 -4.49 -56.54
N PRO A 568 3.30 -4.22 -56.14
CA PRO A 568 4.11 -5.37 -55.75
C PRO A 568 5.13 -5.08 -54.63
N ARG A 569 5.50 -6.14 -53.89
CA ARG A 569 6.81 -6.22 -53.22
C ARG A 569 7.93 -6.05 -54.26
N PRO A 570 9.08 -5.52 -53.83
CA PRO A 570 10.35 -6.10 -54.28
C PRO A 570 11.25 -6.50 -53.11
N ASP A 571 12.00 -7.56 -53.37
CA ASP A 571 13.03 -8.17 -52.54
C ASP A 571 14.32 -7.32 -52.40
N LEU A 572 14.98 -7.48 -51.23
CA LEU A 572 16.45 -7.49 -50.97
C LEU A 572 17.26 -6.17 -51.06
N PRO A 573 18.42 -6.02 -50.34
CA PRO A 573 19.35 -7.09 -49.95
C PRO A 573 19.90 -7.11 -48.51
N SER A 574 20.30 -8.32 -48.14
CA SER A 574 21.33 -8.64 -47.14
C SER A 574 22.69 -8.03 -47.51
N ASN A 575 23.32 -7.31 -46.57
CA ASN A 575 24.70 -7.55 -46.11
C ASN A 575 25.20 -6.43 -45.17
N PHE A 576 26.08 -6.85 -44.24
CA PHE A 576 26.90 -6.10 -43.27
C PHE A 576 26.22 -5.66 -41.97
N ASP A 577 26.80 -5.80 -40.78
CA ASP A 577 27.88 -6.65 -40.25
C ASP A 577 27.85 -6.43 -38.72
N GLY A 578 28.18 -7.46 -37.95
CA GLY A 578 28.79 -7.42 -36.61
C GLY A 578 28.24 -6.48 -35.53
N GLY A 579 27.69 -7.06 -34.45
CA GLY A 579 27.58 -6.39 -33.16
C GLY A 579 26.79 -7.18 -32.12
N ASP A 580 27.42 -8.18 -31.52
CA ASP A 580 26.94 -8.94 -30.37
C ASP A 580 26.40 -8.02 -29.26
N ILE A 581 25.12 -8.19 -28.91
CA ILE A 581 24.61 -7.91 -27.56
C ILE A 581 23.87 -9.17 -27.13
N ASN A 582 24.41 -9.82 -26.11
CA ASN A 582 23.88 -11.04 -25.51
C ASN A 582 22.45 -10.84 -25.01
N ASP A 583 21.48 -11.37 -25.75
CA ASP A 583 20.16 -11.74 -25.22
C ASP A 583 20.30 -13.06 -24.46
N ASN A 584 20.64 -12.97 -23.17
CA ASN A 584 20.51 -14.08 -22.24
C ASN A 584 20.39 -13.56 -20.81
N GLU A 585 19.21 -13.03 -20.48
CA GLU A 585 18.72 -12.99 -19.10
C GLU A 585 17.18 -13.01 -19.11
N MET A 586 16.65 -14.13 -19.59
CA MET A 586 15.25 -14.49 -19.40
C MET A 586 15.07 -14.91 -17.93
N TYR A 587 14.77 -13.95 -17.05
CA TYR A 587 14.42 -14.24 -15.66
C TYR A 587 13.07 -14.98 -15.61
N PRO A 588 12.97 -16.17 -15.00
CA PRO A 588 11.68 -16.76 -14.70
C PRO A 588 11.03 -15.97 -13.56
N GLN A 589 9.95 -15.25 -13.85
CA GLN A 589 9.03 -14.71 -12.86
C GLN A 589 8.37 -15.87 -12.09
N LYS A 590 9.00 -16.30 -11.00
CA LYS A 590 8.27 -16.81 -9.84
C LYS A 590 8.12 -15.64 -8.88
N ARG A 591 6.89 -15.16 -8.70
CA ARG A 591 6.50 -14.24 -7.63
C ARG A 591 6.70 -14.97 -6.31
N PHE A 592 7.89 -14.88 -5.74
CA PHE A 592 8.11 -15.22 -4.34
C PHE A 592 7.47 -14.11 -3.50
N CYS A 593 6.76 -14.52 -2.45
CA CYS A 593 6.33 -13.63 -1.39
C CYS A 593 7.61 -12.91 -0.92
N SER A 594 7.74 -11.60 -1.15
CA SER A 594 8.69 -10.80 -0.37
C SER A 594 8.08 -10.74 1.03
N ILE A 595 8.32 -11.81 1.77
CA ILE A 595 8.11 -11.88 3.20
C ILE A 595 8.98 -10.76 3.76
N MET A 596 8.40 -9.95 4.65
CA MET A 596 8.94 -8.69 5.19
C MET A 596 10.41 -8.74 5.62
#